data_AF-A0A6G8NS28-F1
#
_entry.id   AF-A0A6G8NS28-F1
#
_cell.length_a   1.000
_cell.length_b   1.000
_cell.length_c   1.000
_cell.angle_alpha   90.00
_cell.angle_beta   90.00
_cell.angle_gamma   90.00
#
_symmetry.space_group_name_H-M   'P 1'
#
loop_
_entity.id
_entity.type
_entity.pdbx_description
1 polymer ?
#
loop_
_entity_poly.entity_id
_entity_poly.type
_entity_poly.pdbx_seq_one_letter_code
_entity_poly.pdbx_strand_id
1 'polypeptide(L)' 'MAHCALEVADVFRSLGPTWHQSAHLSLGQLKVMSAIEQSRSAALGGHVLRCEGCAAIEVAYNSCLMGTPV' A
#
# COMPACT_ATOMS: atom_id res chain seq x y z
N MET A 1 -12.16 19.00 2.62
CA MET A 1 -10.84 19.00 3.30
C MET A 1 -10.33 17.59 3.23
N ALA A 2 -9.33 17.33 2.38
CA ALA A 2 -8.72 16.00 2.27
C ALA A 2 -8.15 15.62 3.63
N HIS A 3 -8.46 14.42 4.09
CA HIS A 3 -8.00 13.92 5.37
C HIS A 3 -6.46 13.92 5.38
N CYS A 4 -5.82 14.78 6.15
CA CYS A 4 -4.37 14.77 6.41
C CYS A 4 -4.01 13.57 7.32
N ALA A 5 -4.41 12.36 6.96
CA ALA A 5 -3.86 11.17 7.58
C ALA A 5 -2.51 10.88 6.91
N LEU A 6 -1.45 10.89 7.70
CA LEU A 6 -0.15 10.38 7.28
C LEU A 6 -0.30 8.89 6.93
N GLU A 7 0.06 8.52 5.70
CA GLU A 7 0.08 7.12 5.28
C GLU A 7 1.47 6.52 5.41
N VAL A 8 1.54 5.19 5.54
CA VAL A 8 2.83 4.47 5.52
C VAL A 8 3.58 4.74 4.20
N ALA A 9 2.85 4.93 3.09
CA ALA A 9 3.42 5.32 1.81
C ALA A 9 4.16 6.67 1.89
N ASP A 10 3.68 7.63 2.68
CA ASP A 10 4.34 8.93 2.87
C ASP A 10 5.64 8.81 3.64
N VAL A 11 5.69 7.91 4.63
CA VAL A 11 6.91 7.59 5.36
C VAL A 11 7.96 6.99 4.43
N PHE A 12 7.59 6.02 3.59
CA PHE A 12 8.50 5.45 2.61
C PHE A 12 8.94 6.46 1.55
N ARG A 13 8.03 7.28 1.01
CA ARG A 13 8.40 8.35 0.08
C ARG A 13 9.40 9.36 0.68
N SER A 14 9.28 9.64 1.98
CA SER A 14 10.12 10.62 2.67
C SER A 14 11.46 10.05 3.15
N LEU A 15 11.46 8.81 3.65
CA LEU A 15 12.62 8.20 4.33
C LEU A 15 13.24 7.02 3.56
N GLY A 16 12.53 6.46 2.59
CA GLY A 16 12.93 5.31 1.77
C GLY A 16 14.27 5.51 1.07
N PRO A 17 14.56 6.66 0.43
CA PRO A 17 15.86 6.91 -0.19
C PRO A 17 17.03 6.80 0.79
N THR A 18 16.88 7.32 2.01
CA THR A 18 17.89 7.20 3.07
C THR A 18 18.01 5.75 3.53
N TRP A 19 16.88 5.07 3.72
CA TRP A 19 16.87 3.69 4.19
C TRP A 19 17.49 2.71 3.19
N HIS A 20 17.29 2.92 1.89
CA HIS A 20 17.91 2.12 0.82
C HIS A 20 19.45 2.19 0.85
N GLN A 21 20.00 3.32 1.29
CA GLN A 21 21.46 3.52 1.35
C GLN A 21 22.05 3.00 2.66
N SER A 22 21.27 2.96 3.74
CA SER A 22 21.77 2.64 5.08
C SER A 22 21.49 1.20 5.53
N ALA A 23 20.63 0.45 4.84
CA ALA A 23 20.24 -0.91 5.21
C ALA A 23 20.52 -1.94 4.12
N HIS A 24 20.89 -3.15 4.52
CA HIS A 24 20.92 -4.31 3.63
C HIS A 24 19.52 -4.87 3.46
N LEU A 25 18.83 -4.43 2.41
CA LEU A 25 17.49 -4.87 2.08
C LEU A 25 17.54 -6.01 1.06
N SER A 26 16.81 -7.09 1.35
CA SER A 26 16.56 -8.16 0.39
C SER A 26 15.68 -7.65 -0.77
N LEU A 27 15.75 -8.35 -1.90
CA LEU A 27 14.88 -8.04 -3.06
C LEU A 27 13.39 -8.08 -2.71
N GLY A 28 12.97 -8.99 -1.82
CA GLY A 28 11.59 -9.06 -1.35
C GLY A 28 11.17 -7.80 -0.58
N GLN A 29 12.04 -7.28 0.29
CA GLN A 29 11.77 -6.05 1.04
C GLN A 29 11.68 -4.84 0.11
N LEU A 30 12.59 -4.71 -0.85
CA LEU A 30 12.54 -3.62 -1.84
C LEU A 30 11.23 -3.65 -2.64
N LYS A 31 10.78 -4.84 -3.07
CA LYS A 31 9.50 -4.98 -3.79
C LYS A 31 8.31 -4.57 -2.94
N VAL A 32 8.28 -4.97 -1.66
CA VAL A 32 7.22 -4.57 -0.73
C VAL A 32 7.22 -3.05 -0.54
N MET A 33 8.38 -2.43 -0.35
CA MET A 33 8.50 -0.98 -0.20
C MET A 33 7.95 -0.24 -1.42
N SER A 34 8.41 -0.61 -2.63
CA SER A 34 7.91 -0.01 -3.88
C SER A 34 6.39 -0.18 -4.05
N ALA A 35 5.86 -1.35 -3.69
CA ALA A 35 4.42 -1.60 -3.77
C ALA A 35 3.64 -0.71 -2.78
N ILE A 36 4.16 -0.47 -1.57
CA ILE A 36 3.52 0.43 -0.60
C ILE A 36 3.58 1.88 -1.09
N GLU A 37 4.71 2.34 -1.63
CA GLU A 37 4.85 3.69 -2.18
C GLU A 37 3.87 3.97 -3.33
N GLN A 38 3.59 2.95 -4.15
CA GLN A 38 2.66 3.00 -5.29
C GLN A 38 1.21 2.69 -4.90
N SER A 39 0.96 2.34 -3.64
CA SER A 39 -0.39 2.06 -3.17
C SER A 39 -1.28 3.29 -3.29
N ARG A 40 -2.53 3.05 -3.69
CA ARG A 40 -3.58 4.08 -3.72
C ARG A 40 -4.78 3.67 -2.88
N SER A 41 -4.66 2.68 -1.99
CA SER A 41 -5.79 2.11 -1.26
C SER A 41 -6.55 3.15 -0.44
N ALA A 42 -5.86 4.06 0.24
CA ALA A 42 -6.51 5.12 1.01
C ALA A 42 -7.05 6.27 0.12
N ALA A 43 -6.39 6.56 -1.01
CA ALA A 43 -6.88 7.53 -1.99
C ALA A 43 -8.11 7.05 -2.80
N LEU A 44 -8.22 5.74 -3.06
CA LEU A 44 -9.32 5.12 -3.80
C LEU A 44 -10.45 4.61 -2.90
N GLY A 45 -10.17 4.41 -1.61
CA GLY A 45 -11.09 3.78 -0.67
C GLY A 45 -11.16 2.25 -0.83
N GLY A 46 -11.93 1.61 0.05
CA GLY A 46 -12.24 0.19 -0.01
C GLY A 46 -13.53 -0.12 -0.76
N HIS A 47 -13.72 -1.40 -1.10
CA HIS A 47 -14.96 -1.95 -1.62
C HIS A 47 -15.67 -2.72 -0.50
N VAL A 48 -16.96 -2.47 -0.32
CA VAL A 48 -17.81 -3.26 0.58
C VAL A 48 -18.52 -4.33 -0.24
N LEU A 49 -18.16 -5.58 -0.03
CA LEU A 49 -18.82 -6.74 -0.62
C LEU A 49 -19.89 -7.23 0.36
N ARG A 50 -21.09 -7.49 -0.16
CA ARG A 50 -22.18 -8.09 0.62
C ARG A 50 -22.61 -9.39 -0.03
N CYS A 51 -22.60 -10.48 0.72
CA CYS A 51 -23.14 -11.75 0.25
C CYS A 51 -24.68 -11.70 0.23
N GLU A 52 -25.31 -11.98 -0.92
CA GLU A 52 -26.76 -11.96 -1.04
C GLU A 52 -27.44 -13.13 -0.30
N GLY A 53 -26.74 -14.25 -0.09
CA GLY A 53 -27.29 -15.44 0.56
C GLY A 53 -27.28 -15.39 2.10
N CYS A 54 -26.22 -14.85 2.70
CA CYS A 54 -26.05 -14.85 4.17
C CYS A 54 -25.87 -13.44 4.77
N ALA A 55 -25.93 -12.39 3.96
CA ALA A 55 -25.73 -11.00 4.36
C ALA A 55 -24.37 -10.67 5.00
N ALA A 56 -23.38 -11.56 4.91
CA ALA A 56 -22.01 -11.28 5.35
C ALA A 56 -21.43 -10.07 4.60
N ILE A 57 -20.69 -9.23 5.32
CA ILE A 57 -20.02 -8.04 4.80
C ILE A 57 -18.51 -8.28 4.84
N GLU A 58 -17.83 -8.04 3.73
CA GLU A 58 -16.38 -8.04 3.62
C GLU A 58 -15.91 -6.68 3.09
N VAL A 59 -14.87 -6.12 3.70
CA VAL A 59 -14.24 -4.89 3.21
C VAL A 59 -12.95 -5.27 2.51
N ALA A 60 -12.91 -5.09 1.21
CA ALA A 60 -11.75 -5.36 0.38
C ALA A 60 -11.04 -4.07 -0.02
N TYR A 61 -9.72 -4.12 -0.15
CA TYR A 61 -8.91 -3.03 -0.71
C TYR A 61 -8.16 -3.58 -1.91
N ASN A 62 -8.02 -2.77 -2.96
CA ASN A 62 -7.15 -3.14 -4.07
C ASN A 62 -5.72 -3.28 -3.53
N SER A 63 -5.15 -4.47 -3.70
CA SER A 63 -3.78 -4.74 -3.27
C SER A 63 -2.80 -3.90 -4.08
N CYS A 64 -1.64 -3.63 -3.48
CA CYS A 64 -0.58 -2.96 -4.20
C CYS A 64 -0.10 -3.84 -5.36
N LEU A 65 0.05 -3.24 -6.55
CA LEU A 65 0.66 -3.94 -7.69
C LEU A 65 2.14 -4.20 -7.39
N MET A 66 2.52 -5.47 -7.30
CA MET A 66 3.92 -5.86 -7.25
C MET A 66 4.51 -5.75 -8.67
N GLY A 67 4.93 -4.55 -9.05
CA GLY A 67 5.65 -4.33 -10.30
C GLY A 67 6.95 -5.15 -10.36
N THR A 68 7.26 -5.72 -11.52
CA THR A 68 8.62 -6.16 -11.86
C THR A 68 9.52 -4.92 -11.92
N PRO A 69 10.69 -4.90 -11.28
CA PRO A 69 11.60 -3.78 -11.41
C PRO A 69 12.03 -3.66 -12.88
N VAL A 70 11.73 -2.52 -13.50
CA VAL A 70 12.39 -2.06 -14.73
C VAL A 70 13.70 -1.37 -14.38
#